data_AF-A0A846RDX5-F1
#
_entry.id   AF-A0A846RDX5-F1
#
_cell.length_a   1.000
_cell.length_b   1.000
_cell.length_c   1.000
_cell.angle_alpha   90.00
_cell.angle_beta   90.00
_cell.angle_gamma   90.00
#
_symmetry.space_group_name_H-M   'P 1'
#
loop_
_entity.id
_entity.type
_entity.pdbx_description
1 polymer ?
#
loop_
_entity_poly.entity_id
_entity_poly.type
_entity_poly.pdbx_seq_one_letter_code
_entity_poly.pdbx_strand_id
1 'polypeptide(L)'
;MGTFTSVPGPTRIIRISDIAWSVAVDAASQKLAAHDGDDNAANTPSTTAALSQETVNLAWAELRTAGIARGDAITDAWLGAINLILSPDTLIRLTAEYNGLSGHSDLSITGSRGACVYRRRTIETLPNGGTRITGRESGVEISLFNAAQFWGSAVRVLPPLEELRADAANAGYVIGEDPVVVPSEVSAALAAHLQQTPDDDGGLAAALTGLGAPAELTDVVVHQTASVTATLETPADVRVLAWAGMWSLANGQLYSIRARADEGAVTLTRVQPGHVARELSFALVGAYDFAGSAQGSQA
;
A
#
# COMPACT_ATOMS: atom_id res chain seq x y z
N MET A 1 6.86 -33.84 10.39
CA MET A 1 7.26 -32.51 10.89
C MET A 1 8.03 -31.82 9.79
N GLY A 2 7.36 -30.98 9.01
CA GLY A 2 8.01 -30.20 7.95
C GLY A 2 8.70 -28.99 8.56
N THR A 3 9.96 -28.77 8.22
CA THR A 3 10.73 -27.58 8.55
C THR A 3 10.05 -26.35 7.98
N PHE A 4 9.66 -25.40 8.84
CA PHE A 4 9.23 -24.07 8.45
C PHE A 4 10.38 -23.39 7.71
N THR A 5 10.32 -23.38 6.39
CA THR A 5 11.27 -22.65 5.55
C THR A 5 11.05 -21.17 5.75
N SER A 6 12.06 -20.47 6.27
CA SER A 6 12.12 -19.02 6.29
C SER A 6 11.76 -18.48 4.90
N VAL A 7 10.71 -17.67 4.81
CA VAL A 7 10.31 -17.03 3.56
C VAL A 7 11.53 -16.27 3.02
N PRO A 8 12.03 -16.58 1.80
CA PRO A 8 13.18 -15.88 1.27
C PRO A 8 12.82 -14.40 1.10
N GLY A 9 13.63 -13.51 1.68
CA GLY A 9 13.45 -12.07 1.58
C GLY A 9 13.70 -11.53 0.16
N PRO A 10 13.38 -10.26 -0.09
CA PRO A 10 13.62 -9.62 -1.39
C PRO A 10 15.08 -9.69 -1.80
N THR A 11 15.31 -9.89 -3.10
CA THR A 11 16.63 -10.16 -3.67
C THR A 11 17.56 -8.95 -3.63
N ARG A 12 17.00 -7.74 -3.57
CA ARG A 12 17.75 -6.49 -3.46
C ARG A 12 16.89 -5.42 -2.79
N ILE A 13 17.45 -4.75 -1.78
CA ILE A 13 16.85 -3.60 -1.11
C ILE A 13 17.81 -2.45 -1.23
N ILE A 14 17.31 -1.30 -1.68
CA ILE A 14 18.06 -0.05 -1.69
C ILE A 14 17.26 1.02 -0.97
N ARG A 15 17.97 1.99 -0.42
CA ARG A 15 17.38 3.17 0.16
C ARG A 15 18.12 4.39 -0.38
N ILE A 16 17.36 5.32 -0.94
CA ILE A 16 17.86 6.56 -1.52
C ILE A 16 16.94 7.72 -1.14
N SER A 17 17.35 8.96 -1.36
CA SER A 17 16.49 10.12 -1.16
C SER A 17 15.28 10.13 -2.10
N ASP A 18 14.19 10.75 -1.65
CA ASP A 18 13.00 11.03 -2.47
C ASP A 18 13.39 11.77 -3.77
N ILE A 19 14.36 12.70 -3.69
CA ILE A 19 14.84 13.47 -4.84
C ILE A 19 15.59 12.58 -5.83
N ALA A 20 16.51 11.73 -5.36
CA ALA A 20 17.22 10.78 -6.22
C ALA A 20 16.24 9.82 -6.90
N TRP A 21 15.24 9.33 -6.17
CA TRP A 21 14.19 8.50 -6.75
C TRP A 21 13.40 9.23 -7.85
N SER A 22 12.98 10.48 -7.63
CA SER A 22 12.30 11.29 -8.65
C SER A 22 13.16 11.51 -9.90
N VAL A 23 14.45 11.82 -9.74
CA VAL A 23 15.40 11.93 -10.88
C VAL A 23 15.53 10.61 -11.64
N ALA A 24 15.59 9.48 -10.94
CA ALA A 24 15.66 8.17 -11.59
C ALA A 24 14.40 7.85 -12.40
N VAL A 25 13.22 8.14 -11.85
CA VAL A 25 11.93 7.92 -12.52
C VAL A 25 11.80 8.82 -13.75
N ASP A 26 12.07 10.13 -13.62
CA ASP A 26 12.00 11.07 -14.75
C ASP A 26 12.94 10.64 -15.90
N ALA A 27 14.20 10.30 -15.58
CA ALA A 27 15.18 9.87 -16.58
C ALA A 27 14.81 8.54 -17.25
N ALA A 28 14.27 7.58 -16.50
CA ALA A 28 13.79 6.31 -17.03
C ALA A 28 12.58 6.49 -17.96
N SER A 29 11.59 7.30 -17.54
CA SER A 29 10.40 7.60 -18.34
C SER A 29 10.78 8.24 -19.68
N GLN A 30 11.70 9.20 -19.69
CA GLN A 30 12.20 9.82 -20.92
C GLN A 30 12.88 8.79 -21.84
N LYS A 31 13.72 7.90 -21.29
CA LYS A 31 14.41 6.87 -22.06
C LYS A 31 13.44 5.83 -22.65
N LEU A 32 12.40 5.44 -21.90
CA LEU A 32 11.37 4.50 -22.35
C LEU A 32 10.52 5.10 -23.47
N ALA A 33 10.06 6.34 -23.30
CA ALA A 33 9.22 6.99 -24.30
C ALA A 33 9.98 7.27 -25.61
N ALA A 34 11.29 7.56 -25.55
CA ALA A 34 12.14 7.65 -26.73
C ALA A 34 12.32 6.29 -27.46
N HIS A 35 12.20 5.16 -26.74
CA HIS A 35 12.26 3.84 -27.35
C HIS A 35 10.97 3.48 -28.08
N ASP A 36 9.82 3.87 -27.52
CA ASP A 36 8.50 3.57 -28.09
C ASP A 36 8.14 4.48 -29.29
N GLY A 37 8.99 5.45 -29.62
CA GLY A 37 8.75 6.41 -30.70
C GLY A 37 7.58 7.34 -30.40
N ASP A 38 7.24 7.55 -29.13
CA ASP A 38 6.18 8.46 -28.71
C ASP A 38 6.69 9.90 -28.78
N ASP A 39 6.39 10.60 -29.86
CA ASP A 39 6.73 12.01 -30.05
C ASP A 39 6.12 12.93 -28.97
N ASN A 40 5.11 12.47 -28.21
CA ASN A 40 4.54 13.22 -27.08
C ASN A 40 5.34 13.08 -25.78
N ALA A 41 6.38 12.25 -25.73
CA ALA A 41 7.27 12.08 -24.58
C ALA A 41 7.77 13.41 -24.01
N ALA A 42 8.06 14.37 -24.90
CA ALA A 42 8.59 15.69 -24.57
C ALA A 42 7.62 16.56 -23.75
N ASN A 43 6.33 16.20 -23.70
CA ASN A 43 5.30 16.95 -22.97
C ASN A 43 4.96 16.35 -21.59
N THR A 44 5.62 15.27 -21.17
CA THR A 44 5.38 14.70 -19.83
C THR A 44 5.94 15.66 -18.77
N PRO A 45 5.12 16.13 -17.81
CA PRO A 45 5.61 17.03 -16.76
C PRO A 45 6.73 16.35 -15.96
N SER A 46 7.93 16.91 -16.06
CA SER A 46 9.05 16.45 -15.24
C SER A 46 8.89 16.96 -13.81
N THR A 47 8.91 16.03 -12.86
CA THR A 47 8.85 16.37 -11.43
C THR A 47 10.13 17.06 -10.93
N THR A 48 11.21 16.98 -11.73
CA THR A 48 12.52 17.53 -11.41
C THR A 48 12.82 18.87 -12.07
N ALA A 49 11.95 19.39 -12.95
CA ALA A 49 12.15 20.64 -13.67
C ALA A 49 12.36 21.88 -12.76
N ALA A 50 11.82 21.85 -11.53
CA ALA A 50 11.96 22.93 -10.56
C ALA A 50 13.21 22.83 -9.65
N LEU A 51 14.00 21.76 -9.76
CA LEU A 51 15.17 21.52 -8.91
C LEU A 51 16.39 22.32 -9.39
N SER A 52 17.26 22.72 -8.45
CA SER A 52 18.54 23.33 -8.81
C SER A 52 19.47 22.30 -9.46
N GLN A 53 20.37 22.75 -10.35
CA GLN A 53 21.36 21.87 -10.98
C GLN A 53 22.26 21.17 -9.95
N GLU A 54 22.59 21.84 -8.85
CA GLU A 54 23.34 21.25 -7.74
C GLU A 54 22.58 20.07 -7.11
N THR A 55 21.28 20.24 -6.85
CA THR A 55 20.41 19.20 -6.31
C THR A 55 20.34 17.99 -7.25
N VAL A 56 20.18 18.23 -8.55
CA VAL A 56 20.17 17.18 -9.58
C VAL A 56 21.52 16.45 -9.62
N ASN A 57 22.65 17.16 -9.52
CA ASN A 57 23.98 16.56 -9.50
C ASN A 57 24.20 15.66 -8.27
N LEU A 58 23.75 16.10 -7.09
CA LEU A 58 23.78 15.31 -5.86
C LEU A 58 22.91 14.05 -5.97
N ALA A 59 21.71 14.19 -6.54
CA ALA A 59 20.81 13.08 -6.80
C ALA A 59 21.45 12.01 -7.70
N TRP A 60 22.08 12.43 -8.80
CA TRP A 60 22.80 11.50 -9.68
C TRP A 60 24.02 10.84 -9.00
N ALA A 61 24.71 11.55 -8.11
CA ALA A 61 25.80 10.96 -7.33
C ALA A 61 25.30 9.85 -6.39
N GLU A 62 24.17 10.07 -5.73
CA GLU A 62 23.49 9.06 -4.92
C GLU A 62 23.06 7.85 -5.77
N LEU A 63 22.42 8.08 -6.93
CA LEU A 63 22.02 7.01 -7.86
C LEU A 63 23.19 6.15 -8.34
N ARG A 64 24.35 6.77 -8.62
CA ARG A 64 25.58 6.03 -8.98
C ARG A 64 26.09 5.21 -7.81
N THR A 65 26.09 5.77 -6.60
CA THR A 65 26.51 5.07 -5.37
C THR A 65 25.64 3.86 -5.09
N ALA A 66 24.32 3.96 -5.34
CA ALA A 66 23.38 2.84 -5.22
C ALA A 66 23.46 1.82 -6.37
N GLY A 67 24.27 2.09 -7.41
CA GLY A 67 24.38 1.27 -8.61
C GLY A 67 23.11 1.27 -9.47
N ILE A 68 22.32 2.35 -9.40
CA ILE A 68 21.12 2.58 -10.23
C ILE A 68 21.52 3.22 -11.55
N ALA A 69 22.49 4.13 -11.51
CA ALA A 69 22.98 4.89 -12.64
C ALA A 69 24.44 4.58 -12.98
N ARG A 70 24.82 4.81 -14.24
CA ARG A 70 26.19 4.88 -14.73
C ARG A 70 26.34 6.15 -15.56
N GLY A 71 27.19 7.08 -15.10
CA GLY A 71 27.24 8.43 -15.66
C GLY A 71 25.95 9.19 -15.35
N ASP A 72 25.28 9.65 -16.40
CA ASP A 72 24.00 10.36 -16.45
C ASP A 72 22.85 9.46 -16.96
N ALA A 73 23.08 8.15 -17.05
CA ALA A 73 22.10 7.20 -17.55
C ALA A 73 21.70 6.17 -16.48
N ILE A 74 20.42 5.81 -16.45
CA ILE A 74 19.93 4.67 -15.69
C ILE A 74 20.42 3.37 -16.35
N THR A 75 20.92 2.45 -15.53
CA THR A 75 21.38 1.13 -15.98
C THR A 75 20.21 0.28 -16.49
N ASP A 76 20.43 -0.62 -17.46
CA ASP A 76 19.34 -1.39 -18.07
C ASP A 76 18.59 -2.29 -17.07
N ALA A 77 19.31 -2.84 -16.08
CA ALA A 77 18.70 -3.61 -14.99
C ALA A 77 17.69 -2.77 -14.20
N TRP A 78 18.02 -1.51 -13.91
CA TRP A 78 17.14 -0.59 -13.21
C TRP A 78 16.09 0.04 -14.11
N LEU A 79 16.37 0.20 -15.40
CA LEU A 79 15.37 0.62 -16.38
C LEU A 79 14.21 -0.38 -16.44
N GLY A 80 14.51 -1.68 -16.47
CA GLY A 80 13.48 -2.73 -16.40
C GLY A 80 12.70 -2.71 -15.08
N ALA A 81 13.36 -2.45 -13.94
CA ALA A 81 12.71 -2.35 -12.63
C ALA A 81 11.82 -1.10 -12.50
N ILE A 82 12.25 0.04 -13.04
CA ILE A 82 11.44 1.27 -13.04
C ILE A 82 10.28 1.13 -14.02
N ASN A 83 10.48 0.50 -15.20
CA ASN A 83 9.38 0.20 -16.12
C ASN A 83 8.31 -0.69 -15.45
N LEU A 84 8.72 -1.70 -14.69
CA LEU A 84 7.82 -2.52 -13.87
C LEU A 84 7.01 -1.67 -12.87
N ILE A 85 7.61 -0.62 -12.29
CA ILE A 85 6.93 0.26 -11.33
C ILE A 85 5.94 1.20 -12.05
N LEU A 86 6.32 1.74 -13.20
CA LEU A 86 5.52 2.69 -13.99
C LEU A 86 4.33 2.01 -14.66
N SER A 87 4.55 0.82 -15.22
CA SER A 87 3.59 0.09 -16.04
C SER A 87 3.41 -1.38 -15.57
N PRO A 88 2.99 -1.62 -14.32
CA PRO A 88 2.74 -2.96 -13.80
C PRO A 88 1.46 -3.59 -14.35
N ASP A 89 1.45 -4.92 -14.44
CA ASP A 89 0.25 -5.74 -14.70
C ASP A 89 -0.67 -5.77 -13.47
N THR A 90 -0.14 -5.53 -12.29
CA THR A 90 -0.91 -5.44 -11.05
C THR A 90 -0.21 -4.50 -10.09
N LEU A 91 -0.96 -3.54 -9.55
CA LEU A 91 -0.46 -2.63 -8.51
C LEU A 91 -1.27 -2.82 -7.24
N ILE A 92 -0.57 -3.14 -6.15
CA ILE A 92 -1.16 -3.15 -4.81
C ILE A 92 -0.65 -1.92 -4.08
N ARG A 93 -1.55 -1.03 -3.65
CA ARG A 93 -1.21 0.08 -2.76
C ARG A 93 -1.54 -0.31 -1.33
N LEU A 94 -0.54 -0.30 -0.45
CA LEU A 94 -0.70 -0.56 0.97
C LEU A 94 -0.42 0.71 1.75
N THR A 95 -1.34 1.08 2.65
CA THR A 95 -1.06 2.06 3.72
C THR A 95 -1.16 1.35 5.06
N ALA A 96 -0.15 1.52 5.90
CA ALA A 96 -0.10 0.92 7.22
C ALA A 96 0.23 1.98 8.27
N GLU A 97 -0.53 2.02 9.36
CA GLU A 97 -0.32 2.96 10.45
C GLU A 97 -0.02 2.20 11.74
N TYR A 98 1.01 2.64 12.47
CA TYR A 98 1.41 2.06 13.74
C TYR A 98 2.32 3.03 14.50
N ASN A 99 2.01 3.26 15.77
CA ASN A 99 2.90 3.94 16.72
C ASN A 99 3.38 5.33 16.24
N GLY A 100 2.47 6.14 15.71
CA GLY A 100 2.77 7.48 15.18
C GLY A 100 3.49 7.50 13.83
N LEU A 101 3.56 6.36 13.13
CA LEU A 101 4.13 6.22 11.80
C LEU A 101 3.07 5.77 10.80
N SER A 102 3.12 6.32 9.60
CA SER A 102 2.35 5.86 8.44
C SER A 102 3.31 5.45 7.33
N GLY A 103 3.15 4.23 6.85
CA GLY A 103 3.90 3.65 5.74
C GLY A 103 3.02 3.55 4.51
N HIS A 104 3.48 4.08 3.38
CA HIS A 104 2.81 3.94 2.08
C HIS A 104 3.68 3.12 1.13
N SER A 105 3.09 2.11 0.52
CA SER A 105 3.81 1.16 -0.32
C SER A 105 3.08 0.92 -1.62
N ASP A 106 3.81 0.99 -2.73
CA ASP A 106 3.34 0.57 -4.05
C ASP A 106 4.04 -0.75 -4.39
N LEU A 107 3.29 -1.85 -4.46
CA LEU A 107 3.79 -3.16 -4.88
C LEU A 107 3.36 -3.41 -6.33
N SER A 108 4.29 -3.23 -7.24
CA SER A 108 4.12 -3.38 -8.68
C SER A 108 4.56 -4.76 -9.13
N ILE A 109 3.73 -5.46 -9.89
CA ILE A 109 3.97 -6.85 -10.32
C ILE A 109 3.66 -6.98 -11.81
N THR A 110 4.58 -7.63 -12.56
CA THR A 110 4.43 -7.99 -13.99
C THR A 110 5.06 -9.36 -14.21
N GLY A 111 4.25 -10.31 -14.67
CA GLY A 111 4.62 -11.73 -14.72
C GLY A 111 5.18 -12.22 -13.38
N SER A 112 6.39 -12.78 -13.38
CA SER A 112 7.06 -13.32 -12.19
C SER A 112 7.91 -12.31 -11.40
N ARG A 113 7.93 -11.04 -11.82
CA ARG A 113 8.76 -9.98 -11.22
C ARG A 113 7.89 -9.02 -10.42
N GLY A 114 8.40 -8.61 -9.26
CA GLY A 114 7.79 -7.60 -8.41
C GLY A 114 8.79 -6.54 -7.95
N ALA A 115 8.28 -5.35 -7.73
CA ALA A 115 9.00 -4.24 -7.11
C ALA A 115 8.10 -3.59 -6.06
N CYS A 116 8.68 -3.19 -4.93
CA CYS A 116 7.98 -2.45 -3.88
C CYS A 116 8.69 -1.13 -3.65
N VAL A 117 7.95 -0.02 -3.72
CA VAL A 117 8.40 1.32 -3.36
C VAL A 117 7.72 1.71 -2.07
N TYR A 118 8.50 1.88 -1.00
CA TYR A 118 8.02 2.15 0.34
C TYR A 118 8.48 3.53 0.84
N ARG A 119 7.55 4.27 1.44
CA ARG A 119 7.76 5.61 2.02
C ARG A 119 7.18 5.68 3.42
N ARG A 120 7.85 6.40 4.31
CA ARG A 120 7.41 6.59 5.70
C ARG A 120 7.13 8.06 6.03
N ARG A 121 6.13 8.25 6.87
CA ARG A 121 5.69 9.56 7.38
C ARG A 121 5.47 9.43 8.89
N THR A 122 5.72 10.51 9.62
CA THR A 122 5.27 10.63 11.00
C THR A 122 3.86 11.22 10.98
N ILE A 123 3.00 10.65 11.82
CA ILE A 123 1.61 11.04 11.93
C ILE A 123 1.24 11.24 13.40
N GLU A 124 0.21 12.04 13.62
CA GLU A 124 -0.40 12.28 14.91
C GLU A 124 -1.90 12.04 14.80
N THR A 125 -2.46 11.26 15.72
CA THR A 125 -3.90 11.06 15.83
C THR A 125 -4.52 12.26 16.55
N LEU A 126 -5.50 12.87 15.90
CA LEU A 126 -6.24 14.02 16.41
C LEU A 126 -7.37 13.58 17.36
N PRO A 127 -7.93 14.48 18.20
CA PRO A 127 -9.02 14.14 19.12
C PRO A 127 -10.30 13.60 18.46
N ASN A 128 -10.56 14.01 17.22
CA ASN A 128 -11.65 13.51 16.38
C ASN A 128 -11.34 12.14 15.72
N GLY A 129 -10.19 11.54 16.05
CA GLY A 129 -9.64 10.30 15.48
C GLY A 129 -9.16 10.40 14.03
N GLY A 130 -9.15 11.60 13.44
CA GLY A 130 -8.46 11.85 12.19
C GLY A 130 -6.94 11.77 12.35
N THR A 131 -6.22 11.62 11.25
CA THR A 131 -4.75 11.56 11.25
C THR A 131 -4.18 12.80 10.58
N ARG A 132 -3.20 13.45 11.24
CA ARG A 132 -2.42 14.55 10.68
C ARG A 132 -0.98 14.12 10.40
N ILE A 133 -0.48 14.38 9.19
CA ILE A 133 0.94 14.18 8.87
C ILE A 133 1.77 15.29 9.51
N THR A 134 2.70 14.92 10.38
CA THR A 134 3.59 15.86 11.11
C THR A 134 4.99 15.90 10.54
N GLY A 135 5.34 14.95 9.68
CA GLY A 135 6.66 14.86 9.08
C GLY A 135 6.73 13.79 7.99
N ARG A 136 7.70 13.93 7.10
CA ARG A 136 7.98 12.98 6.04
C ARG A 136 9.44 12.58 6.10
N GLU A 137 9.70 11.29 6.08
CA GLU A 137 11.07 10.81 5.91
C GLU A 137 11.52 11.11 4.48
N SER A 138 12.70 11.70 4.32
CA SER A 138 13.24 12.10 3.01
C SER A 138 13.77 10.93 2.17
N GLY A 139 13.52 9.70 2.58
CA GLY A 139 14.04 8.48 1.96
C GLY A 139 12.94 7.58 1.40
N VAL A 140 13.25 6.94 0.27
CA VAL A 140 12.45 5.90 -0.37
C VAL A 140 13.21 4.59 -0.26
N GLU A 141 12.54 3.55 0.20
CA GLU A 141 13.05 2.18 0.09
C GLU A 141 12.48 1.53 -1.17
N ILE A 142 13.36 0.96 -2.00
CA ILE A 142 12.96 0.18 -3.17
C ILE A 142 13.45 -1.24 -2.97
N SER A 143 12.55 -2.21 -3.11
CA SER A 143 12.90 -3.63 -3.07
C SER A 143 12.41 -4.36 -4.30
N LEU A 144 13.25 -5.26 -4.83
CA LEU A 144 12.91 -6.13 -5.96
C LEU A 144 12.69 -7.55 -5.46
N PHE A 145 11.67 -8.23 -5.96
CA PHE A 145 11.27 -9.55 -5.51
C PHE A 145 10.72 -10.42 -6.65
N ASN A 146 10.65 -11.73 -6.44
CA ASN A 146 9.90 -12.63 -7.30
C ASN A 146 8.43 -12.64 -6.86
N ALA A 147 7.46 -12.60 -7.78
CA ALA A 147 6.04 -12.59 -7.46
C ALA A 147 5.60 -13.77 -6.56
N ALA A 148 6.24 -14.95 -6.68
CA ALA A 148 6.00 -16.09 -5.79
C ALA A 148 6.42 -15.83 -4.34
N GLN A 149 7.23 -14.79 -4.09
CA GLN A 149 7.67 -14.32 -2.77
C GLN A 149 6.93 -13.04 -2.33
N PHE A 150 5.81 -12.71 -2.98
CA PHE A 150 5.03 -11.49 -2.72
C PHE A 150 4.83 -11.22 -1.23
N TRP A 151 4.38 -12.23 -0.47
CA TRP A 151 4.11 -12.05 0.96
C TRP A 151 5.37 -11.64 1.76
N GLY A 152 6.52 -12.23 1.42
CA GLY A 152 7.81 -11.86 2.03
C GLY A 152 8.21 -10.40 1.77
N SER A 153 7.72 -9.79 0.69
CA SER A 153 7.90 -8.36 0.44
C SER A 153 6.83 -7.51 1.14
N ALA A 154 5.57 -7.91 1.08
CA ALA A 154 4.46 -7.20 1.72
C ALA A 154 4.64 -7.11 3.24
N VAL A 155 5.04 -8.19 3.89
CA VAL A 155 5.22 -8.24 5.35
C VAL A 155 6.23 -7.21 5.88
N ARG A 156 7.21 -6.81 5.05
CA ARG A 156 8.24 -5.82 5.42
C ARG A 156 7.67 -4.42 5.61
N VAL A 157 6.61 -4.09 4.88
CA VAL A 157 5.97 -2.77 4.92
C VAL A 157 4.79 -2.69 5.89
N LEU A 158 4.37 -3.85 6.44
CA LEU A 158 3.34 -3.91 7.48
C LEU A 158 3.93 -3.59 8.87
N PRO A 159 3.10 -3.19 9.86
CA PRO A 159 3.55 -3.02 11.24
C PRO A 159 4.18 -4.32 11.79
N PRO A 160 5.18 -4.25 12.68
CA PRO A 160 5.89 -5.41 13.22
C PRO A 160 5.08 -6.16 14.29
N LEU A 161 3.82 -6.46 13.98
CA LEU A 161 2.86 -7.14 14.85
C LEU A 161 2.53 -8.50 14.22
N GLU A 162 2.58 -9.57 15.01
CA GLU A 162 2.39 -10.94 14.53
C GLU A 162 1.01 -11.13 13.88
N GLU A 163 -0.01 -10.48 14.43
CA GLU A 163 -1.39 -10.52 13.95
C GLU A 163 -1.48 -10.04 12.49
N LEU A 164 -0.70 -9.02 12.13
CA LEU A 164 -0.66 -8.44 10.78
C LEU A 164 0.34 -9.15 9.86
N ARG A 165 1.37 -9.80 10.42
CA ARG A 165 2.51 -10.38 9.67
C ARG A 165 2.50 -11.89 9.53
N ALA A 166 1.60 -12.58 10.24
CA ALA A 166 1.45 -14.03 10.15
C ALA A 166 1.19 -14.48 8.70
N ASP A 167 1.66 -15.69 8.38
CA ASP A 167 1.50 -16.28 7.06
C ASP A 167 0.04 -16.68 6.79
N ALA A 168 -0.35 -16.78 5.51
CA ALA A 168 -1.68 -17.22 5.11
C ALA A 168 -2.02 -18.61 5.66
N ALA A 169 -1.03 -19.49 5.85
CA ALA A 169 -1.23 -20.80 6.48
C ALA A 169 -1.72 -20.72 7.93
N ASN A 170 -1.48 -19.61 8.63
CA ASN A 170 -1.96 -19.36 9.99
C ASN A 170 -3.40 -18.84 10.01
N ALA A 171 -3.94 -18.44 8.85
CA ALA A 171 -5.31 -17.94 8.74
C ALA A 171 -6.29 -19.08 9.04
N GLY A 172 -6.70 -19.18 10.31
CA GLY A 172 -7.75 -20.08 10.73
C GLY A 172 -9.08 -19.81 10.02
N TYR A 173 -10.03 -20.72 10.20
CA TYR A 173 -11.41 -20.44 9.87
C TYR A 173 -11.88 -19.22 10.67
N VAL A 174 -12.72 -18.38 10.08
CA VAL A 174 -13.47 -17.38 10.83
C VAL A 174 -14.51 -18.16 11.63
N ILE A 175 -14.16 -18.55 12.86
CA ILE A 175 -15.03 -19.37 13.71
C ILE A 175 -15.96 -18.43 14.49
N GLY A 176 -17.25 -18.45 14.14
CA GLY A 176 -18.32 -18.37 15.13
C GLY A 176 -18.79 -17.02 15.65
N GLU A 177 -18.42 -15.89 15.03
CA GLU A 177 -19.06 -14.61 15.37
C GLU A 177 -19.67 -13.99 14.11
N ASP A 178 -20.97 -13.69 14.20
CA ASP A 178 -21.66 -12.95 13.15
C ASP A 178 -20.97 -11.58 12.99
N PRO A 179 -20.66 -11.15 11.75
CA PRO A 179 -20.08 -9.85 11.52
C PRO A 179 -20.91 -8.75 12.19
N VAL A 180 -20.26 -7.83 12.88
CA VAL A 180 -20.92 -6.64 13.40
C VAL A 180 -21.23 -5.73 12.22
N VAL A 181 -22.52 -5.55 11.94
CA VAL A 181 -23.00 -4.63 10.92
C VAL A 181 -23.04 -3.23 11.50
N VAL A 182 -22.26 -2.32 10.89
CA VAL A 182 -22.29 -0.89 11.17
C VAL A 182 -23.34 -0.25 10.26
N PRO A 183 -24.38 0.39 10.83
CA PRO A 183 -25.39 1.07 10.03
C PRO A 183 -24.78 2.15 9.14
N SER A 184 -25.33 2.31 7.93
CA SER A 184 -24.83 3.25 6.92
C SER A 184 -24.76 4.69 7.44
N GLU A 185 -25.73 5.10 8.26
CA GLU A 185 -25.79 6.41 8.90
C GLU A 185 -24.61 6.63 9.86
N VAL A 186 -24.21 5.60 10.61
CA VAL A 186 -23.05 5.65 11.52
C VAL A 186 -21.77 5.73 10.69
N SER A 187 -21.63 4.93 9.63
CA SER A 187 -20.46 4.97 8.74
C SER A 187 -20.32 6.32 8.04
N ALA A 188 -21.41 6.89 7.51
CA ALA A 188 -21.40 8.19 6.85
C ALA A 188 -21.08 9.33 7.83
N ALA A 189 -21.67 9.30 9.03
CA ALA A 189 -21.39 10.30 10.06
C ALA A 189 -19.95 10.21 10.57
N LEU A 190 -19.40 9.01 10.74
CA LEU A 190 -17.99 8.80 11.07
C LEU A 190 -17.06 9.37 9.98
N ALA A 191 -17.33 9.07 8.71
CA ALA A 191 -16.55 9.60 7.61
C ALA A 191 -16.59 11.14 7.56
N ALA A 192 -17.75 11.74 7.80
CA ALA A 192 -17.90 13.20 7.89
C ALA A 192 -17.15 13.78 9.09
N HIS A 193 -17.20 13.12 10.26
CA HIS A 193 -16.50 13.56 11.47
C HIS A 193 -14.97 13.54 11.31
N LEU A 194 -14.43 12.51 10.64
CA LEU A 194 -13.00 12.41 10.34
C LEU A 194 -12.49 13.51 9.38
N GLN A 195 -13.38 14.13 8.60
CA GLN A 195 -13.05 15.25 7.71
C GLN A 195 -13.11 16.62 8.40
N GLN A 196 -13.74 16.72 9.58
CA GLN A 196 -13.86 17.99 10.30
C GLN A 196 -12.55 18.38 10.97
N THR A 197 -12.25 19.67 11.02
CA THR A 197 -11.12 20.20 11.81
C THR A 197 -11.46 20.09 13.30
N PRO A 198 -10.54 19.66 14.16
CA PRO A 198 -10.80 19.42 15.58
C PRO A 198 -10.94 20.74 16.35
N ASP A 199 -12.09 21.39 16.24
CA ASP A 199 -12.46 22.53 17.10
C ASP A 199 -13.35 22.08 18.28
N ASP A 200 -13.76 20.80 18.32
CA ASP A 200 -14.74 20.29 19.28
C ASP A 200 -14.12 19.27 20.26
N ASP A 201 -14.34 19.51 21.55
CA ASP A 201 -13.84 18.72 22.68
C ASP A 201 -14.62 17.40 22.87
N GLY A 202 -15.68 17.18 22.09
CA GLY A 202 -16.60 16.04 22.23
C GLY A 202 -15.93 14.67 22.10
N GLY A 203 -14.81 14.57 21.38
CA GLY A 203 -14.06 13.31 21.19
C GLY A 203 -14.82 12.26 20.38
N LEU A 204 -14.07 11.47 19.59
CA LEU A 204 -14.65 10.48 18.67
C LEU A 204 -15.55 9.43 19.36
N ALA A 205 -15.18 9.00 20.58
CA ALA A 205 -15.94 8.01 21.33
C ALA A 205 -17.36 8.48 21.69
N ALA A 206 -17.51 9.75 22.09
CA ALA A 206 -18.82 10.29 22.44
C ALA A 206 -19.68 10.50 21.19
N ALA A 207 -19.08 10.92 20.08
CA ALA A 207 -19.76 11.03 18.79
C ALA A 207 -20.32 9.67 18.33
N LEU A 208 -19.51 8.61 18.36
CA LEU A 208 -19.96 7.25 18.02
C LEU A 208 -21.09 6.77 18.93
N THR A 209 -20.98 7.03 20.24
CA THR A 209 -22.03 6.67 21.21
C THR A 209 -23.33 7.41 20.93
N GLY A 210 -23.27 8.71 20.63
CA GLY A 210 -24.44 9.52 20.28
C GLY A 210 -25.13 9.09 18.98
N LEU A 211 -24.38 8.48 18.06
CA LEU A 211 -24.89 7.90 16.81
C LEU A 211 -25.48 6.49 16.99
N GLY A 212 -25.42 5.90 18.19
CA GLY A 212 -25.83 4.52 18.41
C GLY A 212 -24.90 3.50 17.74
N ALA A 213 -23.62 3.84 17.58
CA ALA A 213 -22.63 2.92 17.03
C ALA A 213 -22.55 1.61 17.86
N PRO A 214 -22.37 0.46 17.21
CA PRO A 214 -22.10 -0.80 17.92
C PRO A 214 -20.89 -0.63 18.85
N ALA A 215 -20.98 -1.17 20.07
CA ALA A 215 -19.91 -1.05 21.08
C ALA A 215 -18.55 -1.53 20.54
N GLU A 216 -18.56 -2.58 19.71
CA GLU A 216 -17.37 -3.14 19.08
C GLU A 216 -16.72 -2.20 18.06
N LEU A 217 -17.51 -1.41 17.32
CA LEU A 217 -16.96 -0.37 16.45
C LEU A 217 -16.28 0.71 17.27
N THR A 218 -16.94 1.17 18.35
CA THR A 218 -16.38 2.17 19.26
C THR A 218 -15.08 1.67 19.89
N ASP A 219 -15.04 0.41 20.33
CA ASP A 219 -13.83 -0.21 20.88
C ASP A 219 -12.68 -0.25 19.86
N VAL A 220 -12.96 -0.70 18.63
CA VAL A 220 -11.97 -0.76 17.55
C VAL A 220 -11.40 0.60 17.21
N VAL A 221 -12.24 1.63 17.19
CA VAL A 221 -11.83 2.99 16.84
C VAL A 221 -11.03 3.65 17.97
N VAL A 222 -11.46 3.48 19.23
CA VAL A 222 -10.83 4.12 20.40
C VAL A 222 -9.53 3.42 20.78
N HIS A 223 -9.46 2.10 20.65
CA HIS A 223 -8.31 1.29 21.08
C HIS A 223 -7.48 0.78 19.90
N GLN A 224 -7.56 1.45 18.75
CA GLN A 224 -6.75 1.12 17.59
C GLN A 224 -5.26 1.25 17.91
N THR A 225 -4.53 0.18 17.69
CA THR A 225 -3.07 0.12 17.82
C THR A 225 -2.37 0.16 16.47
N ALA A 226 -2.99 -0.42 15.45
CA ALA A 226 -2.50 -0.42 14.08
C ALA A 226 -3.65 -0.51 13.07
N SER A 227 -3.42 -0.01 11.87
CA SER A 227 -4.33 -0.14 10.74
C SER A 227 -3.58 -0.50 9.47
N VAL A 228 -4.24 -1.21 8.56
CA VAL A 228 -3.74 -1.54 7.23
C VAL A 228 -4.88 -1.35 6.24
N THR A 229 -4.65 -0.56 5.19
CA THR A 229 -5.53 -0.48 4.02
C THR A 229 -4.77 -0.96 2.80
N ALA A 230 -5.50 -1.60 1.90
CA ALA A 230 -4.97 -2.17 0.69
C ALA A 230 -5.94 -1.95 -0.47
N THR A 231 -5.41 -1.56 -1.62
CA THR A 231 -6.15 -1.59 -2.89
C THR A 231 -5.34 -2.35 -3.92
N LEU A 232 -6.02 -3.05 -4.81
CA LEU A 232 -5.42 -3.74 -5.96
C LEU A 232 -6.03 -3.18 -7.24
N GLU A 233 -5.16 -2.77 -8.15
CA GLU A 233 -5.51 -2.25 -9.48
C GLU A 233 -4.91 -3.14 -10.56
N THR A 234 -5.71 -3.46 -11.59
CA THR A 234 -5.28 -4.16 -12.81
C THR A 234 -5.36 -3.22 -14.01
N PRO A 235 -4.46 -3.34 -15.00
CA PRO A 235 -4.54 -2.61 -16.25
C PRO A 235 -5.63 -3.22 -17.14
N ALA A 236 -6.60 -2.40 -17.51
CA ALA A 236 -7.55 -2.67 -18.57
C ALA A 236 -7.75 -1.36 -19.36
N ASP A 237 -6.70 -0.91 -20.08
CA ASP A 237 -6.54 0.41 -20.74
C ASP A 237 -6.66 1.65 -19.81
N VAL A 238 -7.38 1.52 -18.70
CA VAL A 238 -7.49 2.38 -17.53
C VAL A 238 -7.30 1.47 -16.31
N ARG A 239 -6.62 1.94 -15.27
CA ARG A 239 -6.49 1.16 -14.02
C ARG A 239 -7.86 1.00 -13.38
N VAL A 240 -8.32 -0.24 -13.28
CA VAL A 240 -9.59 -0.57 -12.61
C VAL A 240 -9.29 -1.08 -11.21
N LEU A 241 -9.97 -0.52 -10.21
CA LEU A 241 -9.94 -1.04 -8.84
C LEU A 241 -10.60 -2.43 -8.85
N ALA A 242 -9.80 -3.47 -8.72
CA ALA A 242 -10.28 -4.86 -8.74
C ALA A 242 -10.64 -5.35 -7.33
N TRP A 243 -9.96 -4.83 -6.31
CA TRP A 243 -10.16 -5.27 -4.93
C TRP A 243 -9.69 -4.21 -3.93
N ALA A 244 -10.33 -4.15 -2.76
CA ALA A 244 -9.90 -3.32 -1.63
C ALA A 244 -10.15 -4.05 -0.31
N GLY A 245 -9.28 -3.81 0.67
CA GLY A 245 -9.38 -4.38 2.01
C GLY A 245 -8.87 -3.43 3.08
N MET A 246 -9.45 -3.53 4.27
CA MET A 246 -9.03 -2.79 5.45
C MET A 246 -8.98 -3.72 6.65
N TRP A 247 -7.96 -3.52 7.48
CA TRP A 247 -7.77 -4.20 8.75
C TRP A 247 -7.42 -3.22 9.85
N SER A 248 -7.90 -3.51 11.05
CA SER A 248 -7.59 -2.76 12.26
C SER A 248 -7.22 -3.75 13.37
N LEU A 249 -6.15 -3.44 14.11
CA LEU A 249 -5.78 -4.16 15.32
C LEU A 249 -6.16 -3.30 16.52
N ALA A 250 -7.06 -3.80 17.37
CA ALA A 250 -7.49 -3.12 18.58
C ALA A 250 -7.56 -4.11 19.73
N ASN A 251 -7.05 -3.73 20.91
CA ASN A 251 -7.02 -4.60 22.10
C ASN A 251 -6.40 -6.00 21.85
N GLY A 252 -5.40 -6.10 20.96
CA GLY A 252 -4.76 -7.36 20.56
C GLY A 252 -5.61 -8.25 19.64
N GLN A 253 -6.79 -7.79 19.20
CA GLN A 253 -7.67 -8.50 18.30
C GLN A 253 -7.62 -7.88 16.90
N LEU A 254 -7.44 -8.71 15.88
CA LEU A 254 -7.45 -8.29 14.48
C LEU A 254 -8.87 -8.32 13.92
N TYR A 255 -9.22 -7.25 13.20
CA TYR A 255 -10.51 -7.08 12.55
C TYR A 255 -10.33 -6.85 11.06
N SER A 256 -11.16 -7.49 10.24
CA SER A 256 -11.38 -7.15 8.83
C SER A 256 -12.59 -6.21 8.74
N ILE A 257 -12.41 -5.11 8.01
CA ILE A 257 -13.43 -4.10 7.76
C ILE A 257 -13.77 -4.15 6.27
N ARG A 258 -15.05 -4.33 5.93
CA ARG A 258 -15.52 -4.37 4.54
C ARG A 258 -16.74 -3.50 4.34
N ALA A 259 -16.81 -2.80 3.22
CA ALA A 259 -18.05 -2.19 2.78
C ALA A 259 -18.91 -3.22 2.04
N ARG A 260 -20.20 -3.30 2.36
CA ARG A 260 -21.19 -4.05 1.58
C ARG A 260 -21.62 -3.22 0.37
N ALA A 261 -21.49 -3.81 -0.81
CA ALA A 261 -21.77 -3.13 -2.08
C ALA A 261 -23.25 -2.78 -2.28
N ASP A 262 -24.16 -3.51 -1.63
CA ASP A 262 -25.62 -3.41 -1.81
C ASP A 262 -26.29 -2.40 -0.86
N GLU A 263 -25.73 -2.17 0.32
CA GLU A 263 -26.39 -1.39 1.38
C GLU A 263 -25.53 -0.23 1.91
N GLY A 264 -24.27 -0.10 1.48
CA GLY A 264 -23.33 0.90 2.01
C GLY A 264 -22.95 0.70 3.48
N ALA A 265 -23.48 -0.35 4.12
CA ALA A 265 -23.16 -0.76 5.47
C ALA A 265 -21.72 -1.29 5.53
N VAL A 266 -21.04 -1.00 6.63
CA VAL A 266 -19.69 -1.53 6.90
C VAL A 266 -19.82 -2.74 7.81
N THR A 267 -19.17 -3.85 7.49
CA THR A 267 -19.09 -5.01 8.37
C THR A 267 -17.72 -5.07 9.02
N LEU A 268 -17.72 -5.26 10.33
CA LEU A 268 -16.55 -5.54 11.14
C LEU A 268 -16.55 -7.02 11.51
N THR A 269 -15.49 -7.74 11.17
CA THR A 269 -15.37 -9.18 11.43
C THR A 269 -14.07 -9.45 12.16
N ARG A 270 -14.13 -10.12 13.31
CA ARG A 270 -12.92 -10.62 13.98
C ARG A 270 -12.26 -11.69 13.14
N VAL A 271 -10.96 -11.57 12.95
CA VAL A 271 -10.18 -12.50 12.13
C VAL A 271 -8.91 -12.92 12.85
N GLN A 272 -8.42 -14.10 12.48
CA GLN A 272 -7.19 -14.65 13.03
C GLN A 272 -5.94 -14.04 12.37
N PRO A 273 -4.78 -14.10 13.02
CA PRO A 273 -3.49 -13.84 12.36
C PRO A 273 -3.37 -14.58 11.03
N GLY A 274 -2.78 -13.95 10.02
CA GLY A 274 -2.63 -14.52 8.68
C GLY A 274 -3.77 -14.18 7.73
N HIS A 275 -4.87 -13.61 8.21
CA HIS A 275 -5.99 -13.18 7.37
C HIS A 275 -5.56 -12.13 6.33
N VAL A 276 -4.69 -11.19 6.70
CA VAL A 276 -4.15 -10.18 5.77
C VAL A 276 -3.40 -10.86 4.61
N ALA A 277 -2.51 -11.80 4.93
CA ALA A 277 -1.74 -12.56 3.95
C ALA A 277 -2.65 -13.35 3.00
N ARG A 278 -3.66 -14.04 3.56
CA ARG A 278 -4.62 -14.82 2.78
C ARG A 278 -5.39 -13.96 1.79
N GLU A 279 -5.96 -12.86 2.25
CA GLU A 279 -6.77 -11.97 1.40
C GLU A 279 -5.94 -11.29 0.30
N LEU A 280 -4.76 -10.77 0.63
CA LEU A 280 -3.90 -10.17 -0.38
C LEU A 280 -3.43 -11.17 -1.42
N SER A 281 -3.10 -12.40 -1.00
CA SER A 281 -2.73 -13.48 -1.92
C SER A 281 -3.91 -13.90 -2.79
N PHE A 282 -5.11 -14.01 -2.23
CA PHE A 282 -6.33 -14.31 -2.97
C PHE A 282 -6.65 -13.23 -4.01
N ALA A 283 -6.58 -11.95 -3.62
CA ALA A 283 -6.79 -10.83 -4.52
C ALA A 283 -5.78 -10.83 -5.67
N LEU A 284 -4.50 -11.12 -5.38
CA LEU A 284 -3.46 -11.22 -6.39
C LEU A 284 -3.68 -12.38 -7.38
N VAL A 285 -4.11 -13.56 -6.91
CA VAL A 285 -4.46 -14.68 -7.80
C VAL A 285 -5.64 -14.30 -8.70
N GLY A 286 -6.69 -13.68 -8.14
CA GLY A 286 -7.84 -13.21 -8.92
C GLY A 286 -7.45 -12.17 -9.99
N ALA A 287 -6.49 -11.30 -9.69
CA ALA A 287 -5.95 -10.34 -10.64
C ALA A 287 -5.23 -11.01 -11.83
N TYR A 288 -4.46 -12.08 -11.56
CA TYR A 288 -3.80 -12.85 -12.63
C TYR A 288 -4.81 -13.58 -13.52
N ASP A 289 -5.83 -14.20 -12.94
CA ASP A 289 -6.88 -14.88 -13.70
C ASP A 289 -7.64 -13.89 -14.59
N PHE A 290 -7.94 -12.70 -14.07
CA PHE A 290 -8.57 -11.63 -14.84
C PHE A 290 -7.69 -11.17 -16.01
N ALA A 291 -6.41 -10.87 -15.76
CA ALA A 291 -5.48 -10.44 -16.79
C ALA A 291 -5.26 -11.50 -17.89
N GLY A 292 -5.17 -12.78 -17.51
CA GLY A 292 -5.05 -13.89 -18.46
C GLY A 292 -6.29 -14.06 -19.34
N SER A 293 -7.49 -13.87 -18.77
CA SER A 293 -8.75 -13.95 -19.53
C SER A 293 -8.89 -12.82 -20.56
N ALA A 294 -8.46 -11.60 -20.23
CA ALA A 294 -8.54 -10.45 -21.13
C ALA A 294 -7.63 -10.60 -22.37
N GLN A 295 -6.44 -11.19 -22.20
CA GLN A 295 -5.53 -11.46 -23.32
C GLN A 295 -6.05 -12.56 -24.25
N GLY A 296 -6.74 -13.57 -23.72
CA GLY A 296 -7.34 -14.65 -24.52
C GLY A 296 -8.53 -14.23 -25.36
N SER A 297 -9.22 -13.14 -25.02
CA SER A 297 -10.36 -12.61 -25.80
C SER A 297 -9.97 -11.71 -26.98
N GLN A 298 -8.69 -11.35 -27.11
CA GLN A 298 -8.18 -10.52 -28.23
C GLN A 298 -7.46 -11.34 -29.31
N ALA A 299 -7.35 -12.67 -29.15
CA ALA A 299 -6.75 -13.60 -30.10
C ALA A 299 -7.81 -14.34 -30.93
#